data_AF-A0A1J4WTH0-F1
#
_entry.id   AF-A0A1J4WTH0-F1
#
_cell.length_a   1.000
_cell.length_b   1.000
_cell.length_c   1.000
_cell.angle_alpha   90.00
_cell.angle_beta   90.00
_cell.angle_gamma   90.00
#
_symmetry.space_group_name_H-M   'P 1'
#
loop_
_entity.id
_entity.type
_entity.pdbx_description
1 polymer ?
#
loop_
_entity_poly.entity_id
_entity_poly.type
_entity_poly.pdbx_seq_one_letter_code
_entity_poly.pdbx_strand_id
1 'polypeptide(L)'
;MKKGIHPTYYPDAKVTCACGNTFTVGATIKEINVELCSNCHPFFTGKQKLVDTARRVEKFEERSAKKSVAAVDSKKKKVARRKTASKQDEK
;
A
#
# COMPACT_ATOMS: atom_id res chain seq x y z
N MET A 1 27.21 -37.71 0.40
CA MET A 1 26.71 -38.04 -0.95
C MET A 1 27.14 -39.46 -1.30
N LYS A 2 26.20 -40.41 -1.39
CA LYS A 2 26.46 -41.74 -1.95
C LYS A 2 26.49 -41.67 -3.49
N LYS A 3 27.46 -42.30 -4.13
CA LYS A 3 27.54 -42.33 -5.61
C LYS A 3 26.31 -43.05 -6.16
N GLY A 4 25.55 -42.41 -7.05
CA GLY A 4 24.48 -43.04 -7.84
C GLY A 4 23.02 -42.79 -7.41
N ILE A 5 22.76 -42.25 -6.21
CA ILE A 5 21.38 -42.01 -5.73
C ILE A 5 21.08 -40.55 -5.37
N HIS A 6 22.07 -39.65 -5.50
CA HIS A 6 21.88 -38.24 -5.19
C HIS A 6 21.98 -37.37 -6.45
N PRO A 7 21.11 -36.35 -6.57
CA PRO A 7 21.20 -35.38 -7.65
C PRO A 7 22.47 -34.55 -7.53
N THR A 8 22.94 -34.03 -8.67
CA THR A 8 24.12 -33.19 -8.74
C THR A 8 23.93 -31.94 -7.88
N TYR A 9 24.78 -31.79 -6.87
CA TYR A 9 24.76 -30.65 -5.96
C TYR A 9 25.89 -29.70 -6.32
N TYR A 10 25.55 -28.43 -6.47
CA TYR A 10 26.50 -27.36 -6.75
C TYR A 10 26.69 -26.56 -5.46
N PRO A 11 27.92 -26.53 -4.89
CA PRO A 11 28.19 -25.73 -3.69
C PRO A 11 28.15 -24.22 -3.97
N ASP A 12 28.37 -23.81 -5.22
CA ASP A 12 28.49 -22.41 -5.65
C ASP A 12 27.33 -21.94 -6.54
N ALA A 13 26.07 -22.25 -6.18
CA ALA A 13 24.92 -21.77 -6.93
C ALA A 13 24.73 -20.26 -6.73
N LYS A 14 24.59 -19.51 -7.82
CA LYS A 14 24.38 -18.06 -7.78
C LYS A 14 22.90 -17.74 -7.62
N VAL A 15 22.56 -16.99 -6.58
CA VAL A 15 21.22 -16.49 -6.34
C VAL A 15 21.17 -15.00 -6.67
N THR A 16 20.30 -14.62 -7.60
CA THR A 16 20.05 -13.25 -8.06
C THR A 16 18.71 -12.79 -7.50
N CYS A 17 18.75 -11.78 -6.62
CA CYS A 17 17.53 -11.20 -6.06
C CYS A 17 17.06 -9.99 -6.87
N ALA A 18 15.74 -9.78 -6.96
CA ALA A 18 15.14 -8.60 -7.59
C ALA A 18 15.62 -7.26 -6.99
N CYS A 19 16.07 -7.25 -5.73
CA CYS A 19 16.64 -6.06 -5.09
C CYS A 19 18.13 -5.82 -5.41
N GLY A 20 18.71 -6.56 -6.37
CA GLY A 20 20.08 -6.38 -6.85
C GLY A 20 21.15 -7.12 -6.04
N ASN A 21 20.77 -7.79 -4.95
CA ASN A 21 21.69 -8.60 -4.17
C ASN A 21 21.95 -9.95 -4.84
N THR A 22 23.23 -10.32 -4.93
CA THR A 22 23.67 -11.64 -5.40
C THR A 22 24.42 -12.37 -4.30
N PHE A 23 24.04 -13.61 -4.01
CA PHE A 23 24.72 -14.43 -3.00
C PHE A 23 24.90 -15.88 -3.47
N THR A 24 25.92 -16.55 -2.95
CA THR A 24 26.25 -17.94 -3.29
C THR A 24 25.66 -18.89 -2.25
N VAL A 25 24.90 -19.88 -2.70
CA VAL A 25 24.35 -20.95 -1.85
C VAL A 25 24.60 -22.32 -2.46
N GLY A 26 24.56 -23.37 -1.65
CA GLY A 26 24.59 -24.72 -2.17
C GLY A 26 23.21 -25.16 -2.63
N ALA A 27 23.05 -25.48 -3.92
CA ALA A 27 21.80 -25.94 -4.51
C ALA A 27 22.01 -26.99 -5.60
N THR A 28 20.96 -27.71 -5.98
CA THR A 28 20.99 -28.65 -7.12
C THR A 28 20.92 -27.95 -8.48
N ILE A 29 20.69 -26.63 -8.47
CA ILE A 29 20.52 -25.77 -9.64
C ILE A 29 21.62 -24.71 -9.61
N LYS A 30 22.21 -24.37 -10.76
CA LYS A 30 23.36 -23.44 -10.84
C LYS A 30 22.99 -21.97 -10.62
N GLU A 31 21.81 -21.55 -11.09
CA GLU A 31 21.34 -20.17 -11.03
C GLU A 31 19.90 -20.12 -10.51
N ILE A 32 19.65 -19.27 -9.51
CA ILE A 32 18.34 -19.16 -8.85
C ILE A 32 17.93 -17.69 -8.85
N ASN A 33 16.82 -17.37 -9.50
CA ASN A 33 16.22 -16.03 -9.46
C ASN A 33 15.19 -15.98 -8.34
N VAL A 34 15.29 -14.99 -7.45
CA VAL A 34 14.43 -14.83 -6.27
C VAL A 34 13.87 -13.42 -6.19
N GLU A 35 12.60 -13.27 -5.81
CA GLU A 35 11.97 -11.95 -5.69
C GLU A 35 12.25 -11.28 -4.35
N LEU A 36 12.39 -12.06 -3.27
CA LEU A 36 12.57 -11.59 -1.89
C LEU A 36 13.72 -12.35 -1.22
N CYS A 37 14.76 -11.63 -0.81
CA CYS A 37 15.87 -12.19 -0.02
C CYS A 37 15.85 -11.69 1.43
N SER A 38 16.74 -12.22 2.27
CA SER A 38 16.90 -11.82 3.67
C SER A 38 17.09 -10.31 3.84
N ASN A 39 17.72 -9.63 2.89
CA ASN A 39 17.95 -8.20 2.97
C ASN A 39 16.70 -7.36 2.65
N CYS A 40 15.71 -7.94 1.98
CA CYS A 40 14.58 -7.22 1.39
C CYS A 40 13.23 -7.67 1.97
N HIS A 41 13.17 -8.80 2.67
CA HIS A 41 11.93 -9.29 3.25
C HIS A 41 11.55 -8.46 4.49
N PRO A 42 10.31 -7.94 4.57
CA PRO A 42 9.86 -7.06 5.65
C PRO A 42 10.11 -7.60 7.06
N PHE A 43 10.07 -8.94 7.21
CA PHE A 43 10.39 -9.64 8.46
C PHE A 43 11.82 -9.35 8.98
N PHE A 44 12.83 -9.39 8.10
CA PHE A 44 14.22 -9.17 8.52
C PHE A 44 14.54 -7.67 8.65
N THR A 45 13.88 -6.82 7.87
CA THR A 45 14.08 -5.36 7.95
C THR A 45 13.38 -4.70 9.14
N GLY A 46 12.60 -5.45 9.94
CA GLY A 46 11.96 -4.99 11.17
C GLY A 46 10.85 -3.93 10.98
N LYS A 47 10.59 -3.51 9.74
CA LYS A 47 9.51 -2.56 9.42
C LYS A 47 8.20 -3.32 9.35
N GLN A 48 7.63 -3.65 10.52
CA GLN A 48 6.22 -3.98 10.59
C GLN A 48 5.44 -2.78 10.07
N LYS A 49 4.73 -2.96 8.95
CA LYS A 49 3.66 -2.03 8.57
C LYS A 49 2.64 -2.10 9.70
N LEU A 50 2.73 -1.17 10.66
CA LEU A 50 1.68 -0.93 11.63
C LEU A 50 0.43 -0.62 10.81
N VAL A 51 -0.49 -1.59 10.73
CA VAL A 51 -1.81 -1.37 10.18
C VAL A 51 -2.54 -0.56 11.24
N ASP A 52 -2.37 0.75 11.16
CA ASP A 52 -2.86 1.69 12.14
C ASP A 52 -4.40 1.70 12.15
N THR A 53 -4.97 1.06 13.18
CA THR A 53 -6.40 1.07 13.48
C THR A 53 -6.88 2.42 14.03
N ALA A 54 -5.97 3.34 14.41
CA ALA A 54 -6.32 4.62 15.02
C ALA A 54 -7.03 5.58 14.05
N ARG A 55 -6.80 5.46 12.74
CA ARG A 55 -7.37 6.40 11.75
C ARG A 55 -8.86 6.24 11.43
N ARG A 56 -9.58 5.32 12.09
CA ARG A 56 -11.04 5.18 11.85
C ARG A 56 -11.83 6.35 12.43
N VAL A 57 -11.47 6.82 13.63
CA VAL A 57 -12.13 7.96 14.28
C VAL A 57 -11.83 9.24 13.52
N GLU A 58 -10.56 9.48 13.20
CA GLU A 58 -10.13 10.63 12.38
C GLU A 58 -10.84 10.67 11.02
N LYS A 59 -10.93 9.53 10.31
CA LYS A 59 -11.68 9.45 9.04
C LYS A 59 -13.18 9.69 9.20
N PHE A 60 -13.77 9.36 10.34
CA PHE A 60 -15.17 9.64 10.61
C PHE A 60 -15.41 11.13 10.86
N GLU A 61 -14.54 11.77 11.63
CA GLU A 61 -14.57 13.22 11.89
C GLU A 61 -14.38 14.01 10.59
N GLU A 62 -13.40 13.64 9.76
CA GLU A 62 -13.18 14.25 8.45
C GLU A 62 -14.41 14.14 7.53
N ARG A 63 -15.09 12.98 7.52
CA ARG A 63 -16.31 12.78 6.72
C ARG A 63 -17.48 13.60 7.26
N SER A 64 -17.62 13.67 8.58
CA SER A 64 -18.70 14.42 9.23
C SER A 64 -18.52 15.92 9.02
N ALA A 65 -17.30 16.43 9.12
CA ALA A 65 -16.97 17.81 8.80
C ALA A 65 -17.26 18.13 7.32
N LYS A 66 -16.86 17.28 6.37
CA LYS A 66 -17.14 17.48 4.93
C LYS A 66 -18.64 17.50 4.60
N LYS A 67 -19.47 16.76 5.35
CA LYS A 67 -20.93 16.81 5.20
C LYS A 67 -21.55 18.08 5.76
N SER A 68 -21.03 18.63 6.85
CA SER A 68 -21.56 19.86 7.45
C SER A 68 -21.30 21.07 6.54
N VAL A 69 -20.09 21.22 5.98
CA VAL A 69 -19.83 22.29 5.01
C VAL A 69 -20.70 22.17 3.75
N ALA A 70 -20.83 20.97 3.17
CA ALA A 70 -21.69 20.76 2.00
C ALA A 70 -23.18 21.08 2.26
N ALA A 71 -23.68 20.87 3.48
CA ALA A 71 -25.03 21.24 3.89
C ALA A 71 -25.22 22.76 4.07
N VAL A 72 -24.17 23.47 4.50
CA VAL A 72 -24.20 24.93 4.67
C VAL A 72 -24.11 25.63 3.31
N ASP A 73 -23.26 25.15 2.40
CA ASP A 73 -23.13 25.70 1.05
C ASP A 73 -24.41 25.51 0.21
N SER A 74 -25.06 24.35 0.32
CA SER A 74 -26.34 24.10 -0.35
C SER A 74 -27.49 24.94 0.21
N LYS A 75 -27.54 25.19 1.52
CA LYS A 75 -28.50 26.14 2.13
C LYS A 75 -28.22 27.57 1.68
N LYS A 76 -26.96 28.02 1.65
CA LYS A 76 -26.57 29.37 1.20
C LYS A 76 -26.94 29.59 -0.27
N LYS A 77 -26.70 28.60 -1.14
CA LYS A 77 -27.10 28.63 -2.56
C LYS A 77 -28.63 28.64 -2.73
N LYS A 78 -29.38 27.90 -1.92
CA LYS A 78 -30.86 27.87 -1.96
C LYS A 78 -31.47 29.18 -1.45
N VAL A 79 -30.90 29.80 -0.43
CA VAL A 79 -31.32 31.12 0.09
C VAL A 79 -31.00 32.23 -0.92
N ALA A 80 -29.82 32.19 -1.54
CA ALA A 80 -29.46 33.15 -2.62
C ALA A 80 -30.38 33.03 -3.84
N ARG A 81 -30.74 31.79 -4.24
CA ARG A 81 -31.67 31.53 -5.35
C ARG A 81 -33.11 31.93 -5.02
N ARG A 82 -33.55 31.78 -3.76
CA ARG A 82 -34.88 32.27 -3.31
C ARG A 82 -34.95 33.80 -3.27
N LYS A 83 -33.90 34.48 -2.82
CA LYS A 83 -33.84 35.96 -2.78
C LYS A 83 -33.78 36.62 -4.16
N THR A 84 -33.24 35.92 -5.15
CA THR A 84 -33.20 36.42 -6.54
C THR A 84 -34.53 36.20 -7.24
N ALA A 85 -35.22 35.09 -6.99
CA ALA A 85 -36.58 34.85 -7.48
C ALA A 85 -37.59 35.86 -6.91
N SER A 86 -37.61 36.08 -5.59
CA SER A 86 -38.56 37.01 -4.96
C SER A 86 -38.38 38.49 -5.32
N LYS A 87 -37.27 38.86 -5.98
CA LYS A 87 -36.99 40.23 -6.41
C LYS A 87 -37.37 40.48 -7.88
N GLN A 88 -37.75 39.43 -8.61
CA GLN A 88 -38.28 39.50 -9.97
C GLN A 88 -39.81 39.63 -10.02
N ASP A 89 -40.51 39.27 -8.93
CA ASP A 89 -41.97 39.36 -8.82
C ASP A 89 -42.49 40.73 -8.32
N GLU A 90 -41.60 41.64 -7.90
CA GLU A 90 -41.95 42.96 -7.35
C GLU A 90 -41.56 44.13 -8.28
N LYS A 91 -41.31 43.86 -9.57
CA LYS A 91 -41.05 44.88 -10.60
C LYS A 91 -41.99 44.73 -11.79
#